data_AF-A0A0Q4BFM1-F1
#
_entry.id   AF-A0A0Q4BFM1-F1
#
_cell.length_a   1.000
_cell.length_b   1.000
_cell.length_c   1.000
_cell.angle_alpha   90.00
_cell.angle_beta   90.00
_cell.angle_gamma   90.00
#
_symmetry.space_group_name_H-M   'P 1'
#
loop_
_entity.id
_entity.type
_entity.pdbx_description
1 polymer ?
#
loop_
_entity_poly.entity_id
_entity_poly.type
_entity_poly.pdbx_seq_one_letter_code
_entity_poly.pdbx_strand_id
1 'polypeptide(L)' 'MAYRTLVIVMPVDAISDTKVDNKAGFILENTNSGCIAENVDGAPCSPGLGCIAEAGKRFVEENFTSDKAVEIWKRLFEEI' A
#
# COMPACT_ATOMS: atom_id res chain seq x y z
N MET A 1 -5.16 4.09 -0.95
CA MET A 1 -4.86 3.37 -2.20
C MET A 1 -6.09 3.25 -3.11
N ALA A 2 -7.16 2.51 -2.76
CA ALA A 2 -8.35 2.34 -3.62
C ALA A 2 -9.05 3.67 -4.03
N TYR A 3 -9.01 4.69 -3.18
CA TYR A 3 -9.60 6.02 -3.43
C TYR A 3 -8.57 7.09 -3.81
N ARG A 4 -7.44 6.71 -4.42
CA ARG A 4 -6.31 7.63 -4.75
C ARG A 4 -5.73 8.39 -3.55
N THR A 5 -5.90 7.85 -2.35
CA THR A 5 -5.28 8.39 -1.15
C THR A 5 -3.90 7.79 -0.98
N LEU A 6 -2.89 8.64 -0.75
CA LEU A 6 -1.57 8.23 -0.32
C LEU A 6 -1.66 7.54 1.04
N VAL A 7 -0.93 6.44 1.21
CA VAL A 7 -0.85 5.73 2.49
C VAL A 7 0.62 5.66 2.88
N ILE A 8 0.89 6.10 4.11
CA ILE A 8 2.18 5.91 4.77
C ILE A 8 2.04 4.67 5.63
N VAL A 9 2.94 3.71 5.45
CA VAL A 9 2.85 2.42 6.12
C VAL A 9 4.06 2.19 6.99
N MET A 10 3.84 1.68 8.19
CA MET A 10 4.91 1.25 9.08
C MET A 10 5.40 -0.14 8.68
N PRO A 11 6.71 -0.42 8.75
CA PRO A 11 7.26 -1.75 8.53
C PRO A 11 6.93 -2.60 9.76
N VAL A 12 5.75 -3.21 9.75
CA VAL A 12 5.35 -4.29 10.66
C VAL A 12 5.33 -5.56 9.82
N ASP A 13 5.86 -6.67 10.34
CA ASP A 13 6.22 -7.91 9.59
C ASP A 13 5.23 -8.37 8.49
N ALA A 14 3.94 -8.10 8.63
CA ALA A 14 2.90 -8.46 7.65
C ALA A 14 2.79 -7.53 6.42
N ILE A 15 3.38 -6.34 6.44
CA ILE A 15 3.27 -5.33 5.38
C ILE A 15 4.52 -5.29 4.47
N SER A 16 5.60 -5.94 4.90
CA SER A 16 6.86 -6.06 4.17
C SER A 16 6.74 -6.85 2.86
N ASP A 17 5.79 -7.79 2.77
CA ASP A 17 5.54 -8.60 1.57
C ASP A 17 4.78 -7.84 0.47
N THR A 18 3.99 -6.83 0.85
CA THR A 18 3.52 -5.83 -0.10
C THR A 18 4.70 -4.92 -0.45
N LYS A 19 5.36 -5.22 -1.57
CA LYS A 19 6.40 -4.42 -2.24
C LYS A 19 5.84 -3.04 -2.64
N VAL A 20 5.53 -2.21 -1.64
CA VAL A 20 4.97 -0.85 -1.72
C VAL A 20 6.08 0.19 -1.84
N ASP A 21 7.33 -0.26 -1.98
CA ASP A 21 8.48 0.64 -2.01
C ASP A 21 8.40 1.59 -3.22
N ASN A 22 8.15 2.88 -2.93
CA ASN A 22 8.06 4.03 -3.84
C ASN A 22 7.14 3.92 -5.07
N LYS A 23 6.37 2.84 -5.22
CA LYS A 23 5.47 2.64 -6.37
C LYS A 23 4.00 2.83 -6.06
N ALA A 24 3.58 2.60 -4.82
CA ALA A 24 2.16 2.59 -4.44
C ALA A 24 1.87 3.33 -3.11
N GLY A 25 2.92 3.76 -2.40
CA GLY A 25 2.87 4.42 -1.10
C GLY A 25 4.29 4.69 -0.58
N PHE A 26 4.38 5.17 0.66
CA PHE A 26 5.66 5.38 1.35
C PHE A 26 5.76 4.42 2.55
N ILE A 27 6.93 3.82 2.73
CA ILE A 27 7.24 2.98 3.90
C ILE A 27 8.05 3.85 4.86
N LEU A 28 7.63 3.92 6.12
CA LEU A 28 8.37 4.60 7.17
C LEU A 28 9.64 3.83 7.51
N GLU A 29 10.75 4.54 7.74
CA GLU A 29 11.99 3.91 8.19
C GLU A 29 11.89 3.46 9.66
N ASN A 30 11.14 4.19 10.49
CA ASN A 30 10.90 3.86 11.89
C ASN A 30 9.61 4.53 12.41
N THR A 31 9.24 4.20 13.66
CA THR A 31 8.00 4.67 14.30
C THR A 31 8.20 5.90 15.19
N ASN A 32 9.37 6.54 15.17
CA ASN A 32 9.63 7.74 15.96
C ASN A 32 8.76 8.90 15.44
N SER A 33 8.27 9.73 16.36
CA SER A 33 7.40 10.87 16.04
C SER A 33 8.05 11.85 15.06
N GLY A 34 9.37 12.04 15.14
CA GLY A 34 10.13 12.84 14.18
C GLY A 34 10.07 12.29 12.75
N CYS A 35 10.26 10.98 12.57
CA CYS A 35 10.20 10.32 11.26
C CYS A 35 8.80 10.39 10.66
N ILE A 36 7.76 10.23 11.49
CA ILE A 36 6.36 10.36 11.06
C ILE A 36 6.09 11.80 10.60
N ALA A 37 6.51 12.80 11.37
CA ALA A 37 6.31 14.20 11.02
C ALA A 37 7.02 14.58 9.70
N GLU A 38 8.28 14.18 9.53
CA GLU A 38 9.05 14.42 8.30
C GLU A 38 8.39 13.77 7.07
N ASN A 39 7.85 12.57 7.21
CA ASN A 39 7.16 11.90 6.11
C ASN A 39 5.78 12.51 5.82
N VAL A 40 5.06 13.01 6.83
CA VAL A 40 3.77 13.70 6.64
C VAL A 40 3.96 15.07 5.97
N ASP A 41 5.00 15.82 6.34
CA ASP A 41 5.30 17.13 5.73
C ASP A 41 6.01 16.99 4.37
N GLY A 42 6.86 15.99 4.22
CA GLY A 42 7.65 15.75 3.01
C GLY A 42 6.86 15.07 1.89
N ALA A 43 5.95 14.16 2.23
CA ALA A 43 5.19 13.42 1.21
C ALA A 43 4.41 14.33 0.25
N PRO A 44 3.61 15.32 0.70
CA PRO A 44 2.87 16.23 -0.20
C PRO A 44 3.75 17.05 -1.15
N CYS A 45 5.00 17.31 -0.76
CA CYS A 45 5.98 18.06 -1.55
C CYS A 45 6.76 17.18 -2.53
N SER A 46 6.55 15.86 -2.52
CA SER A 46 7.26 14.94 -3.42
C SER A 46 6.76 15.07 -4.87
N PRO A 47 7.65 15.30 -5.85
CA PRO A 47 7.25 15.28 -7.25
C PRO A 47 6.72 13.89 -7.62
N GLY A 48 5.55 13.83 -8.25
CA GLY A 48 4.94 12.56 -8.68
C GLY A 48 3.89 11.97 -7.73
N LEU A 49 3.45 12.70 -6.70
CA LEU A 49 2.42 12.25 -5.76
C LEU A 49 1.16 11.69 -6.44
N GLY A 50 0.66 12.37 -7.47
CA GLY A 50 -0.50 11.93 -8.23
C GLY A 50 -0.26 10.61 -8.97
N CYS A 51 0.95 10.42 -9.50
CA CYS A 51 1.35 9.18 -10.15
C CYS A 51 1.45 8.02 -9.15
N ILE A 52 1.98 8.28 -7.95
CA ILE A 52 2.07 7.28 -6.87
C ILE A 52 0.68 6.90 -6.35
N ALA A 53 -0.19 7.89 -6.13
CA ALA A 53 -1.57 7.66 -5.73
C ALA A 53 -2.36 6.85 -6.78
N GLU A 54 -2.13 7.11 -8.06
CA GLU A 54 -2.77 6.36 -9.15
C GLU A 54 -2.20 4.95 -9.30
N ALA A 55 -0.88 4.79 -9.19
CA ALA A 55 -0.24 3.49 -9.22
C ALA A 55 -0.70 2.63 -8.03
N GLY A 56 -0.85 3.21 -6.83
CA GLY A 56 -1.39 2.54 -5.66
C GLY A 56 -2.86 2.13 -5.84
N LYS A 57 -3.67 2.97 -6.49
CA LYS A 57 -5.05 2.59 -6.86
C LYS A 57 -5.05 1.42 -7.82
N ARG A 58 -4.28 1.50 -8.92
CA ARG A 58 -4.22 0.45 -9.95
C ARG A 58 -3.74 -0.88 -9.38
N PHE A 59 -2.74 -0.85 -8.49
CA PHE A 59 -2.24 -2.05 -7.81
C PHE A 59 -3.34 -2.74 -6.98
N VAL A 60 -4.14 -1.96 -6.25
CA VAL A 60 -5.27 -2.50 -5.47
C VAL A 60 -6.35 -3.07 -6.39
N GLU A 61 -6.74 -2.35 -7.44
CA GLU A 61 -7.75 -2.80 -8.40
C GLU A 61 -7.32 -4.05 -9.17
N GLU A 62 -6.02 -4.19 -9.46
CA GLU A 62 -5.50 -5.36 -10.17
C GLU A 62 -5.39 -6.58 -9.25
N ASN A 63 -5.02 -6.43 -7.97
CA ASN A 63 -4.62 -7.56 -7.11
C ASN A 63 -5.62 -7.91 -6.01
N PHE A 64 -6.39 -6.94 -5.51
CA PHE A 64 -7.23 -7.09 -4.32
C PHE A 64 -8.70 -6.86 -4.67
N THR A 65 -9.22 -7.69 -5.57
CA THR A 65 -10.64 -7.67 -5.94
C THR A 65 -11.44 -8.71 -5.16
N SER A 66 -12.73 -8.45 -4.98
CA SER A 66 -13.66 -9.39 -4.36
C SER A 66 -13.69 -10.73 -5.11
N ASP A 67 -13.64 -10.71 -6.44
CA ASP A 67 -13.65 -11.92 -7.26
C ASP A 67 -12.41 -12.79 -7.01
N LYS A 68 -11.22 -12.18 -6.97
CA LYS A 68 -9.97 -12.89 -6.64
C LYS A 68 -10.01 -13.48 -5.23
N ALA A 69 -10.54 -12.73 -4.26
CA ALA A 69 -10.70 -13.23 -2.90
C ALA A 69 -11.64 -14.44 -2.86
N VAL A 70 -12.79 -14.37 -3.54
CA VAL A 70 -13.75 -15.48 -3.62
C VAL A 70 -13.12 -16.70 -4.30
N GLU A 71 -12.34 -16.51 -5.37
CA GLU A 71 -11.64 -17.59 -6.04
C GLU A 71 -10.60 -18.27 -5.13
N ILE A 72 -9.78 -17.49 -4.43
CA ILE A 72 -8.78 -18.01 -3.47
C ILE A 72 -9.48 -18.82 -2.37
N TRP A 73 -10.54 -18.29 -1.78
CA TRP A 73 -11.28 -18.99 -0.72
C TRP A 73 -11.95 -20.27 -1.22
N LYS A 74 -12.54 -20.26 -2.44
CA LYS A 74 -13.11 -21.46 -3.03
C LYS A 74 -12.07 -22.56 -3.22
N ARG A 75 -10.90 -22.24 -3.79
CA ARG A 75 -9.81 -23.20 -3.96
C ARG A 75 -9.37 -23.79 -2.61
N LEU A 76 -9.21 -22.93 -1.60
CA LEU A 76 -8.79 -23.36 -0.28
C LEU A 76 -9.82 -24.29 0.39
N PHE A 77 -11.12 -24.06 0.17
CA PHE A 77 -12.18 -24.96 0.67
C PHE A 77 -12.35 -26.25 -0.15
N GLU A 78 -11.99 -26.26 -1.43
CA GLU A 78 -11.97 -27.48 -2.25
C GLU A 78 -10.78 -28.41 -1.93
N GLU A 79 -9.72 -27.86 -1.34
CA GLU A 79 -8.52 -28.60 -0.89
C GLU A 79 -8.63 -29.16 0.54
N ILE A 80 -9.74 -28.91 1.25
CA ILE A 80 -10.05 -29.41 2.61
C ILE A 80 -11.01 -30.59 2.54
#